data_AF-A0A0F2RKT3-F1
#
_entry.id   AF-A0A0F2RKT3-F1
#
_cell.length_a   1.000
_cell.length_b   1.000
_cell.length_c   1.000
_cell.angle_alpha   90.00
_cell.angle_beta   90.00
_cell.angle_gamma   90.00
#
_symmetry.space_group_name_H-M   'P 1'
#
loop_
_entity.id
_entity.type
_entity.pdbx_description
1 polymer ?
#
loop_
_entity_poly.entity_id
_entity_poly.type
_entity_poly.pdbx_seq_one_letter_code
_entity_poly.pdbx_strand_id
1 'polypeptide(L)'
;MWLDKFIKRKVRDYHKGKELFEQGVHAANNGDFKTAFTFYTQSIAERGDPSPYLNRARILFKRIRYWEGLQDLLVARDLDLEKDRLFIRDEIDQEIVFAEAMTGNYRNGIREKLIADFDRRSDEHDIAMRIVEVSFGLPEGSWGFALGANPLFEFHFFNELDNIRLFDELENYPTAREYLQLYPADFIQQKISVPIDDDAYKKAELMLHGFLCSYDQKRMCQLREYILYRMHDALLTADYGSTGLSSECRGVTKDAYEYLIKNKTIQRGDYVG
;
A
#
# COMPACT_ATOMS: atom_id res chain seq x y z
N MET A 1 42.34 -21.68 18.68
CA MET A 1 41.69 -22.23 17.47
C MET A 1 40.19 -21.92 17.38
N TRP A 2 39.43 -21.85 18.49
CA TRP A 2 37.99 -21.54 18.48
C TRP A 2 37.68 -20.05 18.18
N LEU A 3 38.45 -19.12 18.77
CA LEU A 3 38.29 -17.68 18.59
C LEU A 3 38.50 -17.23 17.12
N ASP A 4 39.49 -17.82 16.42
CA ASP A 4 39.76 -17.53 15.00
C ASP A 4 38.62 -17.99 14.08
N LYS A 5 38.02 -19.16 14.35
CA LYS A 5 36.83 -19.62 13.61
C LYS A 5 35.61 -18.72 13.86
N PHE A 6 35.43 -18.26 15.10
CA PHE A 6 34.33 -17.35 15.45
C PHE A 6 34.46 -16.00 14.76
N ILE A 7 35.65 -15.39 14.77
CA ILE A 7 35.92 -14.11 14.11
C ILE A 7 35.73 -14.23 12.59
N LYS A 8 36.28 -15.28 11.96
CA LYS A 8 36.11 -15.53 10.52
C LYS A 8 34.66 -15.69 10.10
N ARG A 9 33.83 -16.34 10.95
CA ARG A 9 32.39 -16.44 10.71
C ARG A 9 31.73 -15.06 10.77
N LYS A 10 31.95 -14.30 11.85
CA LYS A 10 31.39 -12.95 12.01
C LYS A 10 31.75 -11.99 10.87
N VAL A 11 32.99 -12.04 10.38
CA VAL A 11 33.43 -11.24 9.22
C VAL A 11 32.69 -11.67 7.95
N ARG A 12 32.50 -12.97 7.73
CA ARG A 12 31.74 -13.49 6.58
C ARG A 12 30.28 -13.05 6.63
N ASP A 13 29.62 -13.21 7.77
CA ASP A 13 28.23 -12.80 7.98
C ASP A 13 28.08 -11.28 7.75
N TYR A 14 29.06 -10.49 8.21
CA TYR A 14 29.09 -9.04 7.99
C TYR A 14 29.15 -8.68 6.49
N HIS A 15 30.03 -9.33 5.72
CA HIS A 15 30.16 -9.09 4.28
C HIS A 15 28.92 -9.53 3.52
N LYS A 16 28.40 -10.73 3.81
CA LYS A 16 27.19 -11.25 3.17
C LYS A 16 25.98 -10.36 3.45
N GLY A 17 25.76 -9.97 4.70
CA GLY A 17 24.68 -9.05 5.05
C GLY A 17 24.80 -7.67 4.38
N LYS A 18 26.03 -7.17 4.20
CA LYS A 18 26.29 -5.91 3.47
C LYS A 18 25.92 -6.04 1.99
N GLU A 19 26.41 -7.10 1.34
CA GLU A 19 26.17 -7.36 -0.07
C GLU A 19 24.67 -7.51 -0.37
N LEU A 20 23.95 -8.26 0.47
CA LEU A 20 22.49 -8.39 0.36
C LEU A 20 21.78 -7.04 0.50
N PHE A 21 22.20 -6.19 1.43
CA PHE A 21 21.63 -4.84 1.57
C PHE A 21 21.87 -4.00 0.31
N GLU A 22 23.08 -4.01 -0.24
CA GLU A 22 23.43 -3.28 -1.46
C GLU A 22 22.63 -3.76 -2.68
N GLN A 23 22.39 -5.07 -2.79
CA GLN A 23 21.50 -5.65 -3.81
C GLN A 23 20.06 -5.18 -3.62
N GLY A 24 19.58 -5.09 -2.38
CA GLY A 24 18.26 -4.54 -2.07
C GLY A 24 18.12 -3.07 -2.46
N VAL A 25 19.13 -2.24 -2.17
CA VAL A 25 19.17 -0.83 -2.58
C VAL A 25 19.15 -0.70 -4.10
N HIS A 26 19.94 -1.53 -4.81
CA HIS A 26 19.95 -1.53 -6.27
C HIS A 26 18.59 -1.92 -6.86
N ALA A 27 17.92 -2.94 -6.29
CA ALA A 27 16.57 -3.33 -6.71
C ALA A 27 15.55 -2.19 -6.47
N ALA A 28 15.58 -1.54 -5.31
CA ALA A 28 14.71 -0.41 -4.99
C ALA A 28 14.93 0.79 -5.93
N ASN A 29 16.18 1.11 -6.27
CA ASN A 29 16.50 2.17 -7.22
C ASN A 29 15.98 1.90 -8.64
N ASN A 30 15.80 0.63 -9.00
CA ASN A 30 15.19 0.21 -10.27
C ASN A 30 13.67 0.05 -10.18
N GLY A 31 13.05 0.39 -9.04
CA GLY A 31 11.61 0.24 -8.81
C GLY A 31 11.14 -1.19 -8.53
N ASP A 32 12.05 -2.15 -8.34
CA ASP A 32 11.73 -3.53 -7.97
C ASP A 32 11.71 -3.69 -6.44
N PHE A 33 10.65 -3.17 -5.82
CA PHE A 33 10.52 -3.16 -4.37
C PHE A 33 10.23 -4.54 -3.76
N LYS A 34 9.69 -5.50 -4.53
CA LYS A 34 9.47 -6.87 -4.06
C LYS A 34 10.80 -7.60 -3.89
N THR A 35 11.69 -7.47 -4.88
CA THR A 35 13.06 -7.99 -4.79
C THR A 35 13.84 -7.27 -3.69
N ALA A 36 13.70 -5.95 -3.58
CA ALA A 36 14.33 -5.17 -2.50
C ALA A 36 13.90 -5.67 -1.11
N PHE A 37 12.59 -5.89 -0.90
CA PHE A 37 12.05 -6.43 0.34
C PHE A 37 12.66 -7.78 0.72
N THR A 38 12.82 -8.66 -0.27
CA THR A 38 13.45 -9.98 -0.10
C THR A 38 14.90 -9.84 0.35
N PHE A 39 15.68 -8.99 -0.33
CA PHE A 39 17.08 -8.76 0.01
C PHE A 39 17.27 -8.10 1.38
N TYR A 40 16.43 -7.13 1.75
CA TYR A 40 16.47 -6.54 3.09
C TYR A 40 16.17 -7.58 4.16
N THR A 41 15.18 -8.44 3.94
CA THR A 41 14.85 -9.55 4.86
C THR A 41 16.00 -10.54 5.00
N GLN A 42 16.66 -10.91 3.91
CA GLN A 42 17.84 -11.77 3.94
C GLN A 42 19.02 -11.09 4.65
N SER A 43 19.27 -9.79 4.39
CA SER A 43 20.32 -9.01 5.05
C SER A 43 20.15 -9.00 6.57
N ILE A 44 18.92 -8.77 7.04
CA ILE A 44 18.54 -8.79 8.47
C ILE A 44 18.86 -10.15 9.11
N ALA A 45 18.58 -11.26 8.41
CA ALA A 45 18.84 -12.60 8.92
C ALA A 45 20.34 -12.90 9.07
N GLU A 46 21.19 -12.29 8.25
CA GLU A 46 22.64 -12.45 8.32
C GLU A 46 23.29 -11.54 9.37
N ARG A 47 22.80 -10.29 9.52
CA ARG A 47 23.34 -9.35 10.51
C ARG A 47 22.32 -8.32 11.00
N GLY A 48 22.46 -7.94 12.27
CA GLY A 48 21.79 -6.74 12.82
C GLY A 48 22.44 -5.47 12.30
N ASP A 49 21.79 -4.81 11.34
CA ASP A 49 22.15 -3.47 10.86
C ASP A 49 20.88 -2.63 10.71
N PRO A 50 20.86 -1.37 11.19
CA PRO A 50 19.62 -0.59 11.22
C PRO A 50 19.09 -0.23 9.82
N SER A 51 19.95 -0.10 8.81
CA SER A 51 19.53 0.35 7.48
C SER A 51 18.60 -0.64 6.76
N PRO A 52 18.86 -1.97 6.73
CA PRO A 52 17.90 -2.94 6.23
C PRO A 52 16.52 -2.88 6.91
N TYR A 53 16.45 -2.69 8.23
CA TYR A 53 15.17 -2.59 8.94
C TYR A 53 14.40 -1.33 8.54
N LEU A 54 15.05 -0.15 8.52
CA LEU A 54 14.43 1.10 8.08
C LEU A 54 13.87 0.98 6.65
N ASN A 55 14.67 0.43 5.72
CA ASN A 55 14.23 0.30 4.33
C ASN A 55 13.11 -0.74 4.15
N ARG A 56 13.14 -1.84 4.91
CA ARG A 56 12.05 -2.82 4.91
C ARG A 56 10.76 -2.23 5.50
N ALA A 57 10.85 -1.46 6.58
CA ALA A 57 9.71 -0.79 7.20
C ALA A 57 9.00 0.15 6.22
N ARG A 58 9.73 0.92 5.42
CA ARG A 58 9.16 1.78 4.38
C ARG A 58 8.35 1.02 3.33
N ILE A 59 8.85 -0.14 2.90
CA ILE A 59 8.09 -1.01 2.00
C ILE A 59 6.85 -1.57 2.72
N LEU A 60 6.96 -1.96 3.99
CA LEU A 60 5.82 -2.41 4.79
C LEU A 60 4.74 -1.32 4.92
N PHE A 61 5.11 -0.04 5.06
CA PHE A 61 4.16 1.06 5.11
C PHE A 61 3.40 1.22 3.79
N LYS A 62 4.07 1.05 2.66
CA LYS A 62 3.41 0.99 1.33
C LYS A 62 2.51 -0.23 1.14
N ARG A 63 2.69 -1.28 1.95
CA ARG A 63 1.80 -2.45 2.06
C ARG A 63 0.76 -2.31 3.18
N ILE A 64 0.63 -1.14 3.82
CA ILE A 64 -0.28 -0.86 4.95
C ILE A 64 0.03 -1.74 6.20
N ARG A 65 1.23 -2.32 6.27
CA ARG A 65 1.71 -3.15 7.39
C ARG A 65 2.49 -2.34 8.41
N TYR A 66 1.82 -1.33 8.94
CA TYR A 66 2.42 -0.36 9.86
C TYR A 66 2.87 -0.97 11.18
N TRP A 67 2.18 -1.99 11.70
CA TRP A 67 2.59 -2.63 12.95
C TRP A 67 3.93 -3.34 12.81
N GLU A 68 4.11 -4.10 11.73
CA GLU A 68 5.34 -4.84 11.48
C GLU A 68 6.47 -3.91 11.06
N GLY A 69 6.16 -2.85 10.31
CA GLY A 69 7.13 -1.78 10.04
C GLY A 69 7.56 -1.06 11.32
N LEU A 70 6.65 -0.80 12.27
CA LEU A 70 7.01 -0.23 13.57
C LEU A 70 7.95 -1.16 14.36
N GLN A 71 7.72 -2.48 14.36
CA GLN A 71 8.66 -3.42 15.00
C GLN A 71 10.05 -3.34 14.38
N ASP A 72 10.13 -3.23 13.05
CA ASP A 72 11.42 -3.04 12.35
C ASP A 72 12.11 -1.74 12.76
N LEU A 73 11.39 -0.63 12.84
CA LEU A 73 11.95 0.66 13.23
C LEU A 73 12.45 0.68 14.68
N LEU A 74 11.73 0.02 15.60
CA LEU A 74 12.17 -0.09 17.00
C LEU A 74 13.49 -0.85 17.10
N VAL A 75 13.64 -1.96 16.37
CA VAL A 75 14.91 -2.70 16.29
C VAL A 75 16.00 -1.86 15.63
N ALA A 76 15.67 -1.11 14.57
CA ALA A 76 16.62 -0.21 13.91
C ALA A 76 17.16 0.85 14.87
N ARG A 77 16.28 1.48 15.67
CA ARG A 77 16.65 2.49 16.66
C ARG A 77 17.59 1.93 17.71
N ASP A 78 17.27 0.75 18.26
CA ASP A 78 18.09 0.09 19.29
C ASP A 78 19.49 -0.26 18.73
N LEU A 79 19.57 -0.76 17.50
CA LEU A 79 20.84 -1.04 16.83
C LEU A 79 21.67 0.22 16.52
N ASP A 80 21.03 1.34 16.20
CA ASP A 80 21.73 2.62 15.96
C ASP A 80 22.29 3.21 17.27
N LEU A 81 21.53 3.08 18.36
CA LEU A 81 21.98 3.40 19.74
C LEU A 81 23.20 2.58 20.15
N GLU A 82 23.17 1.26 19.94
CA GLU A 82 24.28 0.36 20.30
C GLU A 82 25.58 0.64 19.54
N LYS A 83 25.46 1.11 18.29
CA LYS A 83 26.62 1.34 17.41
C LYS A 83 27.24 2.73 17.55
N ASP A 84 26.63 3.63 18.34
CA ASP A 84 27.00 5.04 18.50
C ASP A 84 27.24 5.76 17.16
N ARG A 85 26.42 5.40 16.16
CA ARG A 85 26.58 5.89 14.79
C ARG A 85 25.75 7.15 14.55
N LEU A 86 24.59 7.29 15.18
CA LEU A 86 23.70 8.48 15.14
C LEU A 86 23.33 9.00 13.74
N PHE A 87 23.74 8.34 12.66
CA PHE A 87 23.65 8.91 11.31
C PHE A 87 22.21 8.96 10.78
N ILE A 88 21.33 8.07 11.24
CA ILE A 88 19.97 7.92 10.72
C ILE A 88 18.90 7.97 11.83
N ARG A 89 19.26 8.41 13.04
CA ARG A 89 18.35 8.40 14.20
C ARG A 89 17.12 9.26 13.97
N ASP A 90 17.32 10.50 13.54
CA ASP A 90 16.21 11.46 13.35
C ASP A 90 15.21 10.95 12.30
N GLU A 91 15.71 10.28 11.26
CA GLU A 91 14.89 9.65 10.23
C GLU A 91 14.08 8.47 10.80
N ILE A 92 14.71 7.60 11.60
CA ILE A 92 14.02 6.49 12.26
C ILE A 92 12.94 7.01 13.23
N ASP A 93 13.26 8.02 14.04
CA ASP A 93 12.33 8.55 15.05
C ASP A 93 11.12 9.22 14.41
N GLN A 94 11.29 9.94 13.29
CA GLN A 94 10.18 10.51 12.52
C GLN A 94 9.24 9.42 11.97
N GLU A 95 9.81 8.35 11.41
CA GLU A 95 9.04 7.23 10.87
C GLU A 95 8.32 6.45 12.00
N ILE A 96 8.93 6.35 13.19
CA ILE A 96 8.28 5.76 14.38
C ILE A 96 7.04 6.57 14.76
N VAL A 97 7.16 7.90 14.88
CA VAL A 97 6.01 8.76 15.24
C VAL A 97 4.86 8.57 14.26
N PHE A 98 5.17 8.50 12.97
CA PHE A 98 4.17 8.26 11.93
C PHE A 98 3.52 6.88 12.05
N ALA A 99 4.31 5.83 12.26
CA ALA A 99 3.79 4.47 12.41
C ALA A 99 2.97 4.27 13.69
N GLU A 100 3.33 4.96 14.78
CA GLU A 100 2.56 4.96 16.03
C GLU A 100 1.19 5.62 15.85
N ALA A 101 1.10 6.69 15.06
CA ALA A 101 -0.18 7.31 14.72
C ALA A 101 -1.12 6.34 13.99
N MET A 102 -0.58 5.53 13.06
CA MET A 102 -1.36 4.52 12.33
C MET A 102 -1.76 3.33 13.21
N THR A 103 -0.89 2.94 14.14
CA THR A 103 -1.05 1.70 14.93
C THR A 103 -1.71 1.90 16.28
N GLY A 104 -2.24 3.10 16.58
CA GLY A 104 -2.89 3.41 17.86
C GLY A 104 -3.99 2.41 18.27
N ASN A 105 -4.68 1.83 17.29
CA ASN A 105 -5.73 0.83 17.51
C ASN A 105 -5.24 -0.48 18.15
N TYR A 106 -3.95 -0.80 18.06
CA TYR A 106 -3.35 -1.97 18.71
C TYR A 106 -3.23 -1.82 20.23
N ARG A 107 -3.28 -0.59 20.76
CA ARG A 107 -3.04 -0.29 22.19
C ARG A 107 -4.30 0.13 22.94
N ASN A 108 -5.39 0.45 22.25
CA ASN A 108 -6.60 1.04 22.84
C ASN A 108 -7.84 0.11 22.84
N GLY A 109 -7.70 -1.14 22.40
CA GLY A 109 -8.79 -2.12 22.36
C GLY A 109 -9.76 -1.96 21.19
N ILE A 110 -9.54 -1.02 20.27
CA ILE A 110 -10.37 -0.82 19.06
C ILE A 110 -10.13 -1.96 18.07
N ARG A 111 -8.87 -2.39 17.89
CA ARG A 111 -8.52 -3.47 16.98
C ARG A 111 -9.32 -4.75 17.25
N GLU A 112 -9.41 -5.16 18.51
CA GLU A 112 -10.12 -6.39 18.90
C GLU A 112 -11.63 -6.28 18.61
N LYS A 113 -12.20 -5.07 18.74
CA LYS A 113 -13.59 -4.81 18.38
C LYS A 113 -13.81 -4.86 16.88
N LEU A 114 -12.90 -4.28 16.09
CA LEU A 114 -12.95 -4.31 14.62
C LEU A 114 -12.85 -5.74 14.09
N ILE A 115 -11.92 -6.54 14.62
CA ILE A 115 -11.78 -7.95 14.24
C ILE A 115 -13.02 -8.75 14.65
N ALA A 116 -13.55 -8.54 15.86
CA ALA A 116 -14.75 -9.22 16.30
C ALA A 116 -16.00 -8.82 15.50
N ASP A 117 -16.11 -7.56 15.05
CA ASP A 117 -17.18 -7.11 14.17
C ASP A 117 -17.05 -7.74 12.78
N PHE A 118 -15.83 -7.78 12.23
CA PHE A 118 -15.54 -8.46 10.97
C PHE A 118 -15.92 -9.94 11.00
N ASP A 119 -15.55 -10.66 12.05
CA ASP A 119 -15.83 -12.10 12.17
C ASP A 119 -17.32 -12.41 12.42
N ARG A 120 -18.08 -11.45 12.95
CA ARG A 120 -19.52 -11.61 13.20
C ARG A 120 -20.36 -11.28 11.99
N ARG A 121 -19.91 -10.35 11.15
CA ARG A 121 -20.63 -9.94 9.95
C ARG A 121 -20.39 -10.96 8.85
N SER A 122 -21.45 -11.28 8.11
CA SER A 122 -21.32 -12.03 6.87
C SER A 122 -20.98 -11.14 5.67
N ASP A 123 -20.95 -9.82 5.86
CA ASP A 123 -20.81 -8.85 4.78
C ASP A 123 -19.59 -7.93 4.97
N GLU A 124 -18.50 -8.31 4.30
CA GLU A 124 -17.24 -7.53 4.24
C GLU A 124 -17.45 -6.19 3.53
N HIS A 125 -18.49 -6.09 2.68
CA HIS A 125 -18.86 -4.89 1.95
C HIS A 125 -19.14 -3.72 2.88
N ASP A 126 -20.05 -3.89 3.84
CA ASP A 126 -20.48 -2.84 4.77
C ASP A 126 -19.29 -2.27 5.56
N ILE A 127 -18.33 -3.13 5.90
CA ILE A 127 -17.12 -2.74 6.62
C ILE A 127 -16.23 -1.89 5.73
N ALA A 128 -15.93 -2.36 4.52
CA ALA A 128 -15.16 -1.62 3.53
C ALA A 128 -15.77 -0.25 3.23
N MET A 129 -17.10 -0.18 3.06
CA MET A 129 -17.81 1.06 2.78
C MET A 129 -17.66 2.05 3.93
N ARG A 130 -17.92 1.58 5.15
CA ARG A 130 -17.86 2.45 6.32
C ARG A 130 -16.44 2.98 6.56
N ILE A 131 -15.42 2.16 6.31
CA ILE A 131 -14.02 2.61 6.40
C ILE A 131 -13.79 3.77 5.44
N VAL A 132 -14.20 3.64 4.17
CA VAL A 132 -13.99 4.68 3.16
C VAL A 132 -14.81 5.94 3.46
N GLU A 133 -16.08 5.79 3.84
CA GLU A 133 -16.94 6.92 4.22
C GLU A 133 -16.31 7.75 5.33
N VAL A 134 -15.88 7.09 6.41
CA VAL A 134 -15.25 7.77 7.54
C VAL A 134 -13.92 8.41 7.13
N SER A 135 -13.12 7.71 6.33
CA SER A 135 -11.78 8.18 5.97
C SER A 135 -11.82 9.40 5.05
N PHE A 136 -12.74 9.44 4.09
CA PHE A 136 -12.86 10.56 3.15
C PHE A 136 -13.89 11.62 3.59
N GLY A 137 -14.43 11.51 4.81
CA GLY A 137 -15.35 12.50 5.38
C GLY A 137 -16.70 12.57 4.67
N LEU A 138 -17.20 11.42 4.21
CA LEU A 138 -18.40 11.31 3.38
C LEU A 138 -19.63 11.02 4.26
N PRO A 139 -20.81 11.55 3.92
CA PRO A 139 -22.05 11.16 4.59
C PRO A 139 -22.33 9.66 4.46
N GLU A 140 -22.88 9.04 5.50
CA GLU A 140 -23.29 7.64 5.46
C GLU A 140 -24.28 7.40 4.30
N GLY A 141 -24.01 6.37 3.48
CA GLY A 141 -24.84 6.00 2.34
C GLY A 141 -24.67 6.87 1.09
N SER A 142 -23.68 7.77 1.04
CA SER A 142 -23.44 8.69 -0.09
C SER A 142 -22.76 8.06 -1.32
N TRP A 143 -22.93 6.75 -1.53
CA TRP A 143 -22.28 6.00 -2.62
C TRP A 143 -22.77 6.39 -4.02
N GLY A 144 -21.92 6.15 -5.03
CA GLY A 144 -22.23 6.35 -6.45
C GLY A 144 -21.65 7.65 -7.00
N PHE A 145 -22.48 8.42 -7.74
CA PHE A 145 -22.04 9.62 -8.46
C PHE A 145 -21.26 10.63 -7.60
N ALA A 146 -21.70 10.86 -6.36
CA ALA A 146 -21.06 11.82 -5.45
C ALA A 146 -19.60 11.48 -5.13
N LEU A 147 -19.24 10.20 -5.17
CA LEU A 147 -17.89 9.72 -4.92
C LEU A 147 -17.04 9.71 -6.17
N GLY A 148 -17.59 9.23 -7.29
CA GLY A 148 -16.88 9.25 -8.56
C GLY A 148 -16.55 10.67 -9.05
N ALA A 149 -17.28 11.69 -8.58
CA ALA A 149 -17.00 13.09 -8.83
C ALA A 149 -15.93 13.72 -7.89
N ASN A 150 -15.45 13.00 -6.88
CA ASN A 150 -14.45 13.52 -5.93
C ASN A 150 -13.02 13.24 -6.44
N PRO A 151 -12.20 14.27 -6.73
CA PRO A 151 -10.84 14.08 -7.24
C PRO A 151 -9.92 13.29 -6.31
N LEU A 152 -10.13 13.39 -4.98
CA LEU A 152 -9.32 12.61 -4.02
C LEU A 152 -9.60 11.11 -4.12
N PHE A 153 -10.81 10.75 -4.50
CA PHE A 153 -11.26 9.37 -4.61
C PHE A 153 -10.71 8.71 -5.88
N GLU A 154 -10.80 9.41 -7.01
CA GLU A 154 -10.15 8.99 -8.26
C GLU A 154 -8.63 8.85 -8.08
N PHE A 155 -8.00 9.86 -7.47
CA PHE A 155 -6.57 9.82 -7.16
C PHE A 155 -6.22 8.59 -6.31
N HIS A 156 -6.98 8.35 -5.24
CA HIS A 156 -6.72 7.23 -4.35
C HIS A 156 -6.82 5.88 -5.07
N PHE A 157 -7.85 5.69 -5.92
CA PHE A 157 -8.01 4.47 -6.70
C PHE A 157 -6.75 4.16 -7.53
N PHE A 158 -6.25 5.13 -8.29
CA PHE A 158 -5.06 4.92 -9.13
C PHE A 158 -3.77 4.80 -8.31
N ASN A 159 -3.61 5.59 -7.24
CA ASN A 159 -2.47 5.49 -6.32
C ASN A 159 -2.41 4.11 -5.64
N GLU A 160 -3.56 3.56 -5.27
CA GLU A 160 -3.64 2.25 -4.64
C GLU A 160 -3.31 1.11 -5.62
N LEU A 161 -3.80 1.19 -6.86
CA LEU A 161 -3.38 0.26 -7.92
C LEU A 161 -1.87 0.29 -8.15
N ASP A 162 -1.27 1.48 -8.18
CA ASP A 162 0.17 1.64 -8.35
C ASP A 162 0.95 1.08 -7.15
N ASN A 163 0.48 1.34 -5.93
CA ASN A 163 1.09 0.82 -4.71
C ASN A 163 1.05 -0.71 -4.67
N ILE A 164 -0.09 -1.32 -4.99
CA ILE A 164 -0.21 -2.79 -5.05
C ILE A 164 0.74 -3.36 -6.11
N ARG A 165 0.78 -2.75 -7.31
CA ARG A 165 1.67 -3.18 -8.40
C ARG A 165 3.15 -3.16 -8.00
N LEU A 166 3.60 -2.06 -7.38
CA LEU A 166 5.00 -1.82 -7.04
C LEU A 166 5.44 -2.59 -5.80
N PHE A 167 4.60 -2.58 -4.76
CA PHE A 167 5.02 -2.99 -3.42
C PHE A 167 4.46 -4.33 -3.00
N ASP A 168 3.31 -4.81 -3.48
CA ASP A 168 2.58 -5.96 -2.89
C ASP A 168 2.51 -7.19 -3.82
N GLU A 169 2.11 -8.36 -3.30
CA GLU A 169 1.98 -9.58 -4.11
C GLU A 169 0.61 -9.63 -4.80
N LEU A 170 0.60 -9.57 -6.14
CA LEU A 170 -0.62 -9.42 -6.95
C LEU A 170 -1.57 -10.62 -6.83
N GLU A 171 -1.05 -11.78 -6.44
CA GLU A 171 -1.82 -12.99 -6.20
C GLU A 171 -2.84 -12.82 -5.06
N ASN A 172 -2.60 -11.90 -4.14
CA ASN A 172 -3.51 -11.57 -3.05
C ASN A 172 -4.62 -10.57 -3.47
N TYR A 173 -4.51 -9.98 -4.67
CA TYR A 173 -5.37 -8.89 -5.15
C TYR A 173 -5.92 -9.20 -6.56
N PRO A 174 -6.86 -10.16 -6.68
CA PRO A 174 -7.39 -10.55 -7.99
C PRO A 174 -8.07 -9.39 -8.73
N THR A 175 -8.79 -8.52 -8.04
CA THR A 175 -9.47 -7.34 -8.60
C THR A 175 -8.45 -6.30 -9.06
N ALA A 176 -7.46 -5.98 -8.22
CA ALA A 176 -6.41 -5.03 -8.62
C ALA A 176 -5.64 -5.55 -9.84
N ARG A 177 -5.37 -6.86 -9.90
CA ARG A 177 -4.71 -7.49 -11.06
C ARG A 177 -5.53 -7.35 -12.34
N GLU A 178 -6.85 -7.49 -12.28
CA GLU A 178 -7.73 -7.25 -13.43
C GLU A 178 -7.67 -5.77 -13.85
N TYR A 179 -7.79 -4.84 -12.90
CA TYR A 179 -7.72 -3.41 -13.21
C TYR A 179 -6.37 -2.97 -13.78
N LEU A 180 -5.27 -3.55 -13.32
CA LEU A 180 -3.94 -3.28 -13.89
C LEU A 180 -3.78 -3.78 -15.34
N GLN A 181 -4.65 -4.67 -15.83
CA GLN A 181 -4.71 -5.03 -17.26
C GLN A 181 -5.54 -4.02 -18.06
N LEU A 182 -6.55 -3.42 -17.42
CA LEU A 182 -7.45 -2.45 -18.04
C LEU A 182 -6.85 -1.04 -18.10
N TYR A 183 -6.07 -0.66 -17.09
CA TYR A 183 -5.47 0.67 -16.94
C TYR A 183 -3.94 0.59 -17.18
N PRO A 184 -3.43 1.10 -18.31
CA PRO A 184 -2.00 1.12 -18.60
C PRO A 184 -1.19 1.86 -17.52
N ALA A 185 0.04 1.38 -17.26
CA ALA A 185 0.87 1.93 -16.19
C ALA A 185 1.17 3.43 -16.36
N ASP A 186 1.40 3.88 -17.59
CA ASP A 186 1.62 5.30 -17.91
C ASP A 186 0.36 6.16 -17.73
N PHE A 187 -0.83 5.61 -17.99
CA PHE A 187 -2.10 6.27 -17.63
C PHE A 187 -2.27 6.40 -16.12
N ILE A 188 -1.96 5.35 -15.36
CA ILE A 188 -1.98 5.39 -13.89
C ILE A 188 -1.02 6.48 -13.39
N GLN A 189 0.21 6.52 -13.90
CA GLN A 189 1.20 7.55 -13.54
C GLN A 189 0.71 8.97 -13.88
N GLN A 190 0.04 9.14 -15.02
CA GLN A 190 -0.59 10.41 -15.38
C GLN A 190 -1.65 10.82 -14.34
N LYS A 191 -2.50 9.90 -13.90
CA LYS A 191 -3.57 10.17 -12.94
C LYS A 191 -3.06 10.53 -11.55
N ILE A 192 -2.04 9.83 -11.05
CA ILE A 192 -1.42 10.14 -9.74
C ILE A 192 -0.52 11.38 -9.77
N SER A 193 -0.23 11.93 -10.95
CA SER A 193 0.52 13.19 -11.10
C SER A 193 -0.40 14.42 -11.12
N VAL A 194 -1.72 14.23 -11.13
CA VAL A 194 -2.69 15.32 -11.10
C VAL A 194 -2.65 15.99 -9.72
N PRO A 195 -2.53 17.33 -9.64
CA PRO A 195 -2.57 18.04 -8.36
C PRO A 195 -3.88 17.80 -7.60
N ILE A 196 -3.78 17.52 -6.30
CA ILE A 196 -4.90 17.36 -5.38
C ILE A 196 -4.71 18.24 -4.15
N ASP A 197 -5.72 18.29 -3.27
CA ASP A 197 -5.54 18.81 -1.91
C ASP A 197 -4.73 17.79 -1.08
N ASP A 198 -3.41 17.97 -1.05
CA ASP A 198 -2.48 17.08 -0.37
C ASP A 198 -2.78 16.93 1.13
N ASP A 199 -3.22 17.99 1.80
CA ASP A 199 -3.51 17.97 3.23
C ASP A 199 -4.81 17.21 3.53
N ALA A 200 -5.84 17.39 2.69
CA ALA A 200 -7.06 16.60 2.76
C ALA A 200 -6.79 15.12 2.47
N TYR A 201 -5.99 14.82 1.44
CA TYR A 201 -5.64 13.45 1.09
C TYR A 201 -4.83 12.77 2.18
N LYS A 202 -3.79 13.41 2.73
CA LYS A 202 -2.99 12.85 3.83
C LYS A 202 -3.84 12.52 5.05
N LYS A 203 -4.84 13.36 5.38
CA LYS A 203 -5.78 13.08 6.47
C LYS A 203 -6.62 11.85 6.15
N ALA A 204 -7.16 11.75 4.94
CA ALA A 204 -7.97 10.62 4.52
C ALA A 204 -7.16 9.32 4.49
N GLU A 205 -5.95 9.35 3.92
CA GLU A 205 -5.02 8.23 3.87
C GLU A 205 -4.64 7.76 5.28
N LEU A 206 -4.38 8.67 6.20
CA LEU A 206 -4.06 8.33 7.59
C LEU A 206 -5.23 7.61 8.29
N MET A 207 -6.45 8.10 8.12
CA MET A 207 -7.63 7.43 8.69
C MET A 207 -7.85 6.05 8.06
N LEU A 208 -7.76 5.97 6.73
CA LEU A 208 -7.94 4.74 5.98
C LEU A 208 -6.92 3.68 6.40
N HIS A 209 -5.64 4.04 6.40
CA HIS A 209 -4.56 3.14 6.77
C HIS A 209 -4.63 2.74 8.25
N GLY A 210 -5.02 3.66 9.14
CA GLY A 210 -5.26 3.35 10.56
C GLY A 210 -6.34 2.28 10.78
N PHE A 211 -7.43 2.31 10.00
CA PHE A 211 -8.42 1.24 9.99
C PHE A 211 -7.86 -0.05 9.40
N LEU A 212 -7.31 -0.01 8.19
CA LEU A 212 -6.89 -1.19 7.45
C LEU A 212 -5.75 -1.95 8.15
N CYS A 213 -4.77 -1.24 8.73
CA CYS A 213 -3.67 -1.89 9.43
C CYS A 213 -4.09 -2.55 10.76
N SER A 214 -5.31 -2.33 11.24
CA SER A 214 -5.85 -3.02 12.41
C SER A 214 -6.18 -4.49 12.12
N TYR A 215 -6.43 -4.84 10.86
CA TYR A 215 -6.74 -6.21 10.45
C TYR A 215 -5.45 -7.00 10.18
N ASP A 216 -5.52 -8.34 10.30
CA ASP A 216 -4.42 -9.15 9.79
C ASP A 216 -4.32 -9.04 8.26
N GLN A 217 -3.19 -9.49 7.70
CA GLN A 217 -2.91 -9.35 6.27
C GLN A 217 -4.05 -9.89 5.39
N LYS A 218 -4.61 -11.06 5.72
CA LYS A 218 -5.64 -11.67 4.88
C LYS A 218 -6.90 -10.80 4.85
N ARG A 219 -7.41 -10.41 6.02
CA ARG A 219 -8.59 -9.56 6.14
C ARG A 219 -8.37 -8.16 5.56
N MET A 220 -7.17 -7.61 5.76
CA MET A 220 -6.76 -6.32 5.20
C MET A 220 -6.76 -6.34 3.67
N CYS A 221 -6.20 -7.39 3.04
CA CYS A 221 -6.25 -7.58 1.59
C CYS A 221 -7.70 -7.67 1.08
N GLN A 222 -8.55 -8.45 1.75
CA GLN A 222 -9.97 -8.58 1.39
C GLN A 222 -10.69 -7.21 1.41
N LEU A 223 -10.49 -6.43 2.47
CA LEU A 223 -11.10 -5.10 2.57
C LEU A 223 -10.59 -4.16 1.47
N ARG A 224 -9.29 -4.14 1.18
CA ARG A 224 -8.72 -3.32 0.10
C ARG A 224 -9.30 -3.68 -1.27
N GLU A 225 -9.44 -4.97 -1.56
CA GLU A 225 -10.07 -5.46 -2.79
C GLU A 225 -11.50 -4.95 -2.95
N TYR A 226 -12.32 -5.05 -1.90
CA TYR A 226 -13.68 -4.52 -1.92
C TYR A 226 -13.73 -3.01 -2.08
N ILE A 227 -12.82 -2.29 -1.42
CA ILE A 227 -12.69 -0.84 -1.56
C ILE A 227 -12.37 -0.47 -3.01
N LEU A 228 -11.39 -1.12 -3.64
CA LEU A 228 -11.03 -0.91 -5.04
C LEU A 228 -12.19 -1.21 -5.99
N TYR A 229 -12.88 -2.35 -5.80
CA TYR A 229 -14.05 -2.71 -6.60
C TYR A 229 -15.12 -1.62 -6.56
N ARG A 230 -15.44 -1.13 -5.36
CA ARG A 230 -16.47 -0.11 -5.19
C ARG A 230 -16.04 1.27 -5.64
N MET A 231 -14.75 1.59 -5.49
CA MET A 231 -14.17 2.81 -6.06
C MET A 231 -14.32 2.81 -7.57
N HIS A 232 -13.97 1.70 -8.21
CA HIS A 232 -14.11 1.54 -9.65
C HIS A 232 -15.56 1.68 -10.10
N ASP A 233 -16.50 0.96 -9.47
CA ASP A 233 -17.94 1.05 -9.77
C ASP A 233 -18.49 2.48 -9.63
N ALA A 234 -18.07 3.23 -8.61
CA ALA A 234 -18.47 4.62 -8.43
C ALA A 234 -17.90 5.55 -9.51
N LEU A 235 -16.66 5.34 -9.96
CA LEU A 235 -16.06 6.08 -11.07
C LEU A 235 -16.80 5.80 -12.38
N LEU A 236 -17.08 4.53 -12.69
CA LEU A 236 -17.88 4.16 -13.86
C LEU A 236 -19.29 4.73 -13.79
N THR A 237 -19.91 4.74 -12.60
CA THR A 237 -21.23 5.33 -12.40
C THR A 237 -21.23 6.84 -12.62
N ALA A 238 -20.15 7.54 -12.24
CA ALA A 238 -20.00 8.96 -12.50
C ALA A 238 -19.86 9.27 -14.00
N ASP A 239 -19.12 8.44 -14.73
CA ASP A 239 -18.89 8.61 -16.17
C ASP A 239 -20.06 8.19 -17.05
N TYR A 240 -20.77 7.12 -16.66
CA TYR A 240 -21.75 6.44 -17.53
C TYR A 240 -23.16 6.31 -16.93
N GLY A 241 -23.39 6.73 -15.68
CA GLY A 241 -24.69 6.63 -15.00
C GLY A 241 -24.90 5.32 -14.23
N SER A 242 -26.11 5.08 -13.69
CA SER A 242 -26.46 4.01 -12.74
C SER A 242 -26.34 2.56 -13.27
N THR A 243 -25.66 2.38 -14.39
CA THR A 243 -25.41 1.13 -15.10
C THR A 243 -23.90 0.96 -15.36
N GLY A 244 -23.03 1.52 -14.50
CA GLY A 244 -21.57 1.48 -14.62
C GLY A 244 -20.96 0.07 -14.77
N LEU A 245 -21.68 -0.99 -14.37
CA LEU A 245 -21.29 -2.39 -14.60
C LEU A 245 -22.28 -3.16 -15.51
N SER A 246 -23.13 -2.46 -16.26
CA SER A 246 -23.97 -3.08 -17.29
C SER A 246 -23.12 -3.56 -18.47
N SER A 247 -23.65 -4.51 -19.26
CA SER A 247 -23.00 -5.04 -20.46
C SER A 247 -22.67 -3.99 -21.54
N GLU A 248 -23.18 -2.76 -21.39
CA GLU A 248 -22.90 -1.65 -22.30
C GLU A 248 -21.79 -0.71 -21.79
N CYS A 249 -21.32 -0.89 -20.55
CA CYS A 249 -20.20 -0.10 -20.01
C CYS A 249 -18.86 -0.64 -20.53
N ARG A 250 -17.92 0.28 -20.77
CA ARG A 250 -16.60 -0.01 -21.32
C ARG A 250 -15.62 -0.53 -20.28
N GLY A 251 -16.06 -0.97 -19.10
CA GLY A 251 -15.23 -1.54 -18.03
C GLY A 251 -14.11 -0.63 -17.48
N VAL A 252 -13.93 0.57 -18.04
CA VAL A 252 -12.92 1.56 -17.67
C VAL A 252 -13.51 2.97 -17.69
N THR A 253 -12.92 3.87 -16.89
CA THR A 253 -13.31 5.28 -16.89
C THR A 253 -13.24 5.89 -18.29
N LYS A 254 -14.05 6.91 -18.54
CA LYS A 254 -14.14 7.59 -19.84
C LYS A 254 -12.78 8.13 -20.28
N ASP A 255 -12.03 8.71 -19.35
CA ASP A 255 -10.67 9.21 -19.59
C ASP A 255 -9.72 8.09 -20.02
N ALA A 256 -9.80 6.92 -19.36
CA ALA A 256 -8.98 5.75 -19.73
C ALA A 256 -9.36 5.23 -21.12
N TYR A 257 -10.65 5.20 -21.44
CA TYR A 257 -11.11 4.80 -22.76
C TYR A 257 -10.60 5.74 -23.87
N GLU A 258 -10.68 7.05 -23.65
CA GLU A 258 -10.16 8.05 -24.59
C GLU A 258 -8.63 7.94 -24.73
N TYR A 259 -7.94 7.65 -23.64
CA TYR A 259 -6.50 7.38 -23.63
C TYR A 259 -6.15 6.15 -24.48
N LEU A 260 -6.87 5.04 -24.33
CA LEU A 260 -6.65 3.80 -25.09
C LEU A 260 -6.89 4.01 -26.59
N ILE A 261 -7.90 4.79 -26.99
CA ILE A 261 -8.12 5.17 -28.39
C ILE A 261 -6.95 6.00 -28.92
N LYS A 262 -6.55 7.04 -28.17
CA LYS A 262 -5.49 7.97 -28.59
C LYS A 262 -4.17 7.24 -28.83
N ASN A 263 -3.89 6.23 -28.01
CA ASN A 263 -2.70 5.40 -28.10
C ASN A 263 -2.87 4.17 -29.02
N LYS A 264 -4.01 4.06 -29.73
CA LYS A 264 -4.31 3.00 -30.70
C LYS A 264 -4.30 1.59 -30.10
N THR A 265 -4.56 1.48 -28.80
CA THR A 265 -4.73 0.18 -28.11
C THR A 265 -6.08 -0.45 -28.46
N ILE A 266 -7.11 0.38 -28.67
CA ILE A 266 -8.46 -0.02 -29.06
C ILE A 266 -9.03 0.96 -30.11
N GLN A 267 -10.12 0.58 -30.77
CA GLN A 267 -10.90 1.44 -31.67
C GLN A 267 -12.15 1.98 -30.99
N ARG A 268 -12.66 3.11 -31.52
CA ARG A 268 -13.91 3.69 -31.03
C ARG A 268 -15.07 2.75 -31.34
N GLY A 269 -15.76 2.30 -30.30
CA GLY A 269 -16.81 1.29 -30.39
C GLY A 269 -16.44 -0.05 -29.75
N ASP A 270 -15.15 -0.28 -29.48
CA ASP A 270 -14.71 -1.49 -28.78
C ASP A 270 -15.19 -1.48 -27.33
N TYR A 271 -15.53 -2.66 -26.83
CA TYR A 271 -15.74 -2.93 -25.40
C TYR A 271 -14.40 -3.28 -24.75
N VAL A 272 -14.17 -2.73 -23.56
CA VAL A 272 -13.02 -3.06 -22.72
C VAL A 272 -13.61 -3.69 -21.46
N GLY A 273 -13.21 -4.91 -21.13
CA GLY A 273 -13.79 -5.69 -20.03
C GLY A 273 -13.09 -7.01 -19.85
#